data_AF-A0A1C3J915-F1
#
_entry.id   AF-A0A1C3J915-F1
#
_cell.length_a   1.000
_cell.length_b   1.000
_cell.length_c   1.000
_cell.angle_alpha   90.00
_cell.angle_beta   90.00
_cell.angle_gamma   90.00
#
_symmetry.space_group_name_H-M   'P 1'
#
loop_
_entity.id
_entity.type
_entity.pdbx_description
1 polymer ?
#
loop_
_entity_poly.entity_id
_entity_poly.type
_entity_poly.pdbx_seq_one_letter_code
_entity_poly.pdbx_strand_id
1 'polypeptide(L)'
;MWQRHEELMDCVTVLEACYNDVLNSINSFSHETTKLDFWYPANQQKLEQKQLDVRKSIFSASAATMALVDHFRRFSQKYSVEKSNETRLEIFGNSGIHEFIQGLRNYILHVKIVEANWVISRDFKKQTRDVRFYFYIDDLKKYKDWKSAAKQFLEHHGEKVDVYETFFKYLECVKKYYAWHRNAVLTEYNEQIQRHLSYENVLNGIKSDTRWGFIVANLKTRQELLSTLTKYLSKEQLRLVLACEGGSPQQLDMVLSVTDTFDAFSDQLKEKFSDLLINA
;
A
#
# COMPACT_ATOMS: atom_id res chain seq x y z
N MET A 1 12.62 8.67 12.97
CA MET A 1 13.03 8.31 11.60
C MET A 1 12.12 7.20 11.07
N TRP A 2 12.10 6.04 11.75
CA TRP A 2 11.24 4.88 11.43
C TRP A 2 9.79 5.23 11.05
N GLN A 3 9.07 5.97 11.88
CA GLN A 3 7.70 6.42 11.55
C GLN A 3 7.58 7.13 10.20
N ARG A 4 8.53 7.99 9.82
CA ARG A 4 8.50 8.66 8.51
C ARG A 4 8.81 7.73 7.35
N HIS A 5 9.57 6.66 7.61
CA HIS A 5 9.80 5.61 6.63
C HIS A 5 8.51 4.82 6.41
N GLU A 6 7.81 4.42 7.49
CA GLU A 6 6.51 3.76 7.40
C GLU A 6 5.47 4.64 6.70
N GLU A 7 5.36 5.94 7.04
CA GLU A 7 4.49 6.89 6.33
C GLU A 7 4.81 6.99 4.82
N LEU A 8 6.09 6.89 4.44
CA LEU A 8 6.49 6.86 3.04
C LEU A 8 6.05 5.55 2.37
N MET A 9 6.22 4.42 3.04
CA MET A 9 5.79 3.12 2.53
C MET A 9 4.26 3.03 2.40
N ASP A 10 3.51 3.60 3.33
CA ASP A 10 2.05 3.73 3.23
C ASP A 10 1.66 4.53 1.98
N CYS A 11 2.37 5.62 1.68
CA CYS A 11 2.14 6.39 0.45
C CYS A 11 2.43 5.58 -0.82
N VAL A 12 3.44 4.69 -0.79
CA VAL A 12 3.70 3.75 -1.89
C VAL A 12 2.51 2.82 -2.07
N THR A 13 2.01 2.21 -1.00
CA THR A 13 0.84 1.31 -1.05
C THR A 13 -0.41 2.00 -1.56
N VAL A 14 -0.68 3.24 -1.11
CA VAL A 14 -1.81 4.04 -1.62
C VAL A 14 -1.67 4.32 -3.11
N LEU A 15 -0.47 4.69 -3.58
CA LEU A 15 -0.23 4.89 -5.00
C LEU A 15 -0.46 3.61 -5.80
N GLU A 16 0.06 2.48 -5.34
CA GLU A 16 -0.15 1.19 -6.00
C GLU A 16 -1.64 0.85 -6.13
N ALA A 17 -2.42 1.07 -5.07
CA ALA A 17 -3.87 0.87 -5.10
C ALA A 17 -4.53 1.76 -6.16
N CYS A 18 -4.24 3.06 -6.17
CA CYS A 18 -4.81 3.99 -7.14
C CYS A 18 -4.41 3.66 -8.59
N TYR A 19 -3.19 3.19 -8.82
CA TYR A 19 -2.75 2.77 -10.15
C TYR A 19 -3.45 1.49 -10.60
N ASN A 20 -3.57 0.51 -9.70
CA ASN A 20 -4.35 -0.69 -9.97
C ASN A 20 -5.82 -0.36 -10.29
N ASP A 21 -6.41 0.65 -9.64
CA ASP A 21 -7.76 1.12 -9.96
C ASP A 21 -7.87 1.66 -11.39
N VAL A 22 -6.84 2.35 -11.91
CA VAL A 22 -6.79 2.78 -13.33
C VAL A 22 -6.80 1.56 -14.25
N LEU A 23 -5.87 0.62 -14.02
CA LEU A 23 -5.72 -0.58 -14.85
C LEU A 23 -7.00 -1.45 -14.81
N ASN A 24 -7.56 -1.64 -13.61
CA ASN A 24 -8.78 -2.43 -13.40
C ASN A 24 -10.01 -1.76 -14.01
N SER A 25 -10.11 -0.43 -13.93
CA SER A 25 -11.20 0.33 -14.54
C SER A 25 -11.16 0.21 -16.07
N ILE A 26 -9.97 0.29 -16.69
CA ILE A 26 -9.78 0.08 -18.12
C ILE A 26 -10.11 -1.37 -18.52
N ASN A 27 -9.62 -2.36 -17.77
CA ASN A 27 -9.89 -3.78 -18.02
C ASN A 27 -11.38 -4.10 -17.86
N SER A 28 -12.04 -3.54 -16.84
CA SER A 28 -13.49 -3.68 -16.62
C SER A 28 -14.28 -3.05 -17.77
N PHE A 29 -13.90 -1.86 -18.23
CA PHE A 29 -14.51 -1.22 -19.40
C PHE A 29 -14.35 -2.11 -20.63
N SER A 30 -13.13 -2.59 -20.90
CA SER A 30 -12.83 -3.49 -22.02
C SER A 30 -13.69 -4.75 -21.97
N HIS A 31 -13.80 -5.39 -20.81
CA HIS A 31 -14.65 -6.58 -20.63
C HIS A 31 -16.13 -6.28 -20.89
N GLU A 32 -16.69 -5.20 -20.33
CA GLU A 32 -18.10 -4.84 -20.54
C GLU A 32 -18.39 -4.55 -22.01
N THR A 33 -17.45 -3.94 -22.73
CA THR A 33 -17.65 -3.65 -24.16
C THR A 33 -17.90 -4.89 -25.00
N THR A 34 -17.41 -6.06 -24.57
CA THR A 34 -17.62 -7.34 -25.29
C THR A 34 -19.09 -7.79 -25.29
N LYS A 35 -19.90 -7.32 -24.35
CA LYS A 35 -21.32 -7.66 -24.23
C LYS A 35 -22.15 -6.83 -25.21
N LEU A 36 -23.06 -7.48 -25.94
CA LEU A 36 -23.91 -6.82 -26.95
C LEU A 36 -24.87 -5.81 -26.32
N ASP A 37 -25.45 -6.15 -25.17
CA ASP A 37 -26.40 -5.31 -24.44
C ASP A 37 -25.77 -4.01 -23.93
N PHE A 38 -24.46 -3.99 -23.67
CA PHE A 38 -23.72 -2.79 -23.26
C PHE A 38 -23.89 -1.62 -24.24
N TRP A 39 -24.14 -1.91 -25.51
CA TRP A 39 -24.29 -0.91 -26.58
C TRP A 39 -25.74 -0.46 -26.81
N TYR A 40 -26.71 -1.04 -26.09
CA TYR A 40 -28.10 -0.63 -26.24
C TYR A 40 -28.31 0.78 -25.67
N PRO A 41 -29.15 1.63 -26.30
CA PRO A 41 -29.42 2.98 -25.81
C PRO A 41 -29.88 3.03 -24.34
N ALA A 42 -30.60 1.99 -23.89
CA ALA A 42 -31.03 1.84 -22.50
C ALA A 42 -29.85 1.75 -21.50
N ASN A 43 -28.65 1.37 -21.95
CA ASN A 43 -27.44 1.22 -21.14
C ASN A 43 -26.47 2.40 -21.28
N GLN A 44 -26.88 3.52 -21.87
CA GLN A 44 -26.03 4.72 -22.02
C GLN A 44 -25.46 5.21 -20.67
N GLN A 45 -26.25 5.19 -19.61
CA GLN A 45 -25.79 5.57 -18.27
C GLN A 45 -24.67 4.65 -17.75
N LYS A 46 -24.71 3.35 -18.11
CA LYS A 46 -23.67 2.38 -17.75
C LYS A 46 -22.36 2.68 -18.47
N LEU A 47 -22.41 3.08 -19.75
CA LEU A 47 -21.25 3.53 -20.50
C LEU A 47 -20.62 4.78 -19.86
N GLU A 48 -21.44 5.79 -19.55
CA GLU A 48 -21.00 7.03 -18.92
C GLU A 48 -20.37 6.79 -17.54
N GLN A 49 -20.97 5.89 -16.75
CA GLN A 49 -20.41 5.50 -15.45
C GLN A 49 -19.05 4.84 -15.61
N LYS A 50 -18.87 3.92 -16.57
CA LYS A 50 -17.58 3.27 -16.79
C LYS A 50 -16.50 4.24 -17.27
N GLN A 51 -16.87 5.25 -18.07
CA GLN A 51 -15.94 6.34 -18.43
C GLN A 51 -15.62 7.24 -17.24
N LEU A 52 -16.58 7.49 -16.35
CA LEU A 52 -16.36 8.23 -15.11
C LEU A 52 -15.40 7.48 -14.18
N ASP A 53 -15.55 6.16 -14.04
CA ASP A 53 -14.68 5.32 -13.22
C ASP A 53 -13.21 5.44 -13.68
N VAL A 54 -12.95 5.32 -14.98
CA VAL A 54 -11.59 5.51 -15.54
C VAL A 54 -11.05 6.91 -15.23
N ARG A 55 -11.84 7.97 -15.46
CA ARG A 55 -11.43 9.36 -15.19
C ARG A 55 -11.14 9.61 -13.71
N LYS A 56 -11.99 9.10 -12.81
CA LYS A 56 -11.83 9.19 -11.36
C LYS A 56 -10.54 8.49 -10.93
N SER A 57 -10.27 7.29 -11.44
CA SER A 57 -9.06 6.53 -11.11
C SER A 57 -7.79 7.26 -11.57
N ILE A 58 -7.79 7.85 -12.78
CA ILE A 58 -6.66 8.65 -13.28
C ILE A 58 -6.42 9.87 -12.38
N PHE A 59 -7.48 10.57 -11.99
CA PHE A 59 -7.39 11.70 -11.05
C PHE A 59 -6.74 11.27 -9.73
N SER A 60 -7.27 10.22 -9.10
CA SER A 60 -6.74 9.68 -7.83
C SER A 60 -5.28 9.26 -7.95
N ALA A 61 -4.91 8.54 -9.01
CA ALA A 61 -3.54 8.09 -9.23
C ALA A 61 -2.55 9.26 -9.43
N SER A 62 -2.97 10.32 -10.14
CA SER A 62 -2.15 11.53 -10.30
C SER A 62 -1.93 12.27 -8.96
N ALA A 63 -2.96 12.34 -8.11
CA ALA A 63 -2.88 12.93 -6.79
C ALA A 63 -1.97 12.10 -5.85
N ALA A 64 -2.14 10.78 -5.84
CA ALA A 64 -1.31 9.85 -5.08
C ALA A 64 0.17 9.93 -5.48
N THR A 65 0.45 10.13 -6.78
CA THR A 65 1.83 10.33 -7.25
C THR A 65 2.47 11.57 -6.63
N MET A 66 1.77 12.70 -6.62
CA MET A 66 2.31 13.91 -6.01
C MET A 66 2.48 13.78 -4.50
N ALA A 67 1.55 13.11 -3.82
CA ALA A 67 1.69 12.81 -2.40
C ALA A 67 2.96 11.98 -2.14
N LEU A 68 3.18 10.90 -2.90
CA LEU A 68 4.37 10.08 -2.77
C LEU A 68 5.67 10.89 -3.01
N VAL A 69 5.70 11.72 -4.05
CA VAL A 69 6.87 12.58 -4.35
C VAL A 69 7.16 13.55 -3.21
N ASP A 70 6.12 14.15 -2.60
CA ASP A 70 6.30 15.06 -1.47
C ASP A 70 6.76 14.35 -0.19
N HIS A 71 6.19 13.18 0.13
CA HIS A 71 6.62 12.37 1.25
C HIS A 71 8.06 11.90 1.08
N PHE A 72 8.41 11.44 -0.13
CA PHE A 72 9.78 11.07 -0.48
C PHE A 72 10.74 12.25 -0.30
N ARG A 73 10.42 13.41 -0.87
CA ARG A 73 11.25 14.62 -0.73
C ARG A 73 11.48 14.99 0.74
N ARG A 74 10.43 14.98 1.57
CA ARG A 74 10.53 15.27 3.01
C ARG A 74 11.36 14.23 3.77
N PHE A 75 11.26 12.97 3.35
CA PHE A 75 12.07 11.88 3.91
C PHE A 75 13.55 12.07 3.53
N SER A 76 13.86 12.15 2.23
CA SER A 76 15.23 12.23 1.70
C SER A 76 15.97 13.50 2.11
N GLN A 77 15.26 14.61 2.37
CA GLN A 77 15.87 15.82 2.93
C GLN A 77 16.47 15.61 4.32
N LYS A 78 15.94 14.67 5.11
CA LYS A 78 16.38 14.40 6.48
C LYS A 78 17.18 13.10 6.60
N TYR A 79 16.86 12.11 5.77
CA TYR A 79 17.45 10.79 5.76
C TYR A 79 17.79 10.43 4.31
N SER A 80 18.87 11.02 3.82
CA SER A 80 19.38 10.73 2.48
C SER A 80 19.93 9.31 2.43
N VAL A 81 19.67 8.62 1.32
CA VAL A 81 20.19 7.27 1.05
C VAL A 81 21.22 7.37 -0.07
N GLU A 82 22.34 6.67 0.05
CA GLU A 82 23.38 6.67 -0.97
C GLU A 82 22.82 6.16 -2.31
N LYS A 83 23.29 6.70 -3.42
CA LYS A 83 22.89 6.30 -4.80
C LYS A 83 21.39 6.46 -5.13
N SER A 84 20.60 7.08 -4.25
CA SER A 84 19.16 7.29 -4.45
C SER A 84 18.80 7.93 -5.80
N ASN A 85 19.57 8.94 -6.23
CA ASN A 85 19.36 9.58 -7.53
C ASN A 85 19.84 8.71 -8.70
N GLU A 86 20.95 8.00 -8.55
CA GLU A 86 21.50 7.11 -9.59
C GLU A 86 20.55 5.96 -9.86
N THR A 87 20.08 5.28 -8.82
CA THR A 87 19.11 4.18 -8.93
C THR A 87 17.77 4.67 -9.47
N ARG A 88 17.34 5.90 -9.14
CA ARG A 88 16.14 6.49 -9.75
C ARG A 88 16.32 6.65 -11.26
N LEU A 89 17.46 7.17 -11.71
CA LEU A 89 17.75 7.34 -13.14
C LEU A 89 17.89 5.98 -13.85
N GLU A 90 18.48 4.98 -13.21
CA GLU A 90 18.57 3.62 -13.74
C GLU A 90 17.18 2.99 -13.94
N ILE A 91 16.29 3.12 -12.96
CA ILE A 91 14.98 2.45 -12.97
C ILE A 91 13.95 3.18 -13.84
N PHE A 92 13.87 4.51 -13.75
CA PHE A 92 12.92 5.29 -14.55
C PHE A 92 13.46 5.62 -15.95
N GLY A 93 14.78 5.50 -16.13
CA GLY A 93 15.48 5.86 -17.36
C GLY A 93 15.38 7.35 -17.69
N ASN A 94 15.78 7.69 -18.91
CA ASN A 94 15.67 9.04 -19.47
C ASN A 94 14.38 9.21 -20.31
N SER A 95 13.38 8.36 -20.08
CA SER A 95 12.14 8.40 -20.86
C SER A 95 11.29 9.64 -20.60
N GLY A 96 11.49 10.30 -19.46
CA GLY A 96 10.66 11.44 -19.03
C GLY A 96 9.28 11.05 -18.48
N ILE A 97 8.99 9.74 -18.36
CA ILE A 97 7.72 9.23 -17.83
C ILE A 97 7.44 9.75 -16.42
N HIS A 98 8.48 9.92 -15.60
CA HIS A 98 8.34 10.37 -14.22
C HIS A 98 7.90 11.82 -14.14
N GLU A 99 8.53 12.69 -14.92
CA GLU A 99 8.17 14.10 -15.03
C GLU A 99 6.82 14.27 -15.71
N PHE A 100 6.48 13.41 -16.67
CA PHE A 100 5.15 13.39 -17.30
C PHE A 100 4.06 13.06 -16.28
N ILE A 101 4.16 11.96 -15.54
CA ILE A 101 3.15 11.58 -14.54
C ILE A 101 3.00 12.66 -13.45
N GLN A 102 4.11 13.24 -12.97
CA GLN A 102 4.03 14.37 -12.03
C GLN A 102 3.30 15.58 -12.65
N GLY A 103 3.66 15.92 -13.89
CA GLY A 103 3.03 17.03 -14.61
C GLY A 103 1.55 16.79 -14.90
N LEU A 104 1.14 15.53 -15.08
CA LEU A 104 -0.24 15.15 -15.36
C LEU A 104 -1.19 15.59 -14.25
N ARG A 105 -0.77 15.51 -12.99
CA ARG A 105 -1.56 16.04 -11.86
C ARG A 105 -1.82 17.54 -12.02
N ASN A 106 -0.80 18.31 -12.41
CA ASN A 106 -0.96 19.76 -12.60
C ASN A 106 -1.82 20.08 -13.82
N TYR A 107 -1.65 19.36 -14.93
CA TYR A 107 -2.54 19.45 -16.08
C TYR A 107 -4.01 19.24 -15.67
N ILE A 108 -4.28 18.18 -14.89
CA ILE A 108 -5.63 17.82 -14.45
C ILE A 108 -6.27 18.93 -13.60
N LEU A 109 -5.49 19.56 -12.72
CA LEU A 109 -5.98 20.63 -11.85
C LEU A 109 -6.16 21.98 -12.56
N HIS A 110 -5.31 22.30 -13.53
CA HIS A 110 -5.26 23.64 -14.13
C HIS A 110 -5.93 23.73 -15.50
N VAL A 111 -6.17 22.61 -16.18
CA VAL A 111 -6.70 22.60 -17.56
C VAL A 111 -8.02 21.85 -17.63
N LYS A 112 -7.99 20.53 -17.54
CA LYS A 112 -9.20 19.69 -17.53
C LYS A 112 -8.90 18.33 -16.94
N ILE A 113 -9.91 17.71 -16.32
CA ILE A 113 -9.90 16.26 -16.11
C ILE A 113 -9.75 15.63 -17.49
N VAL A 114 -8.72 14.78 -17.66
CA VAL A 114 -8.42 14.26 -18.99
C VAL A 114 -9.62 13.46 -19.49
N GLU A 115 -10.10 13.81 -20.68
CA GLU A 115 -11.06 12.96 -21.38
C GLU A 115 -10.32 11.68 -21.76
N ALA A 116 -10.73 10.59 -21.14
CA ALA A 116 -10.21 9.28 -21.45
C ALA A 116 -10.85 8.84 -22.78
N ASN A 117 -10.27 9.31 -23.88
CA ASN A 117 -10.74 8.99 -25.21
C ASN A 117 -10.44 7.52 -25.49
N TRP A 118 -11.49 6.71 -25.66
CA TRP A 118 -11.36 5.28 -25.89
C TRP A 118 -11.48 4.95 -27.36
N VAL A 119 -10.69 3.99 -27.82
CA VAL A 119 -10.76 3.42 -29.16
C VAL A 119 -10.90 1.92 -29.02
N ILE A 120 -11.81 1.35 -29.79
CA ILE A 120 -11.99 -0.10 -29.90
C ILE A 120 -11.39 -0.54 -31.22
N SER A 121 -10.31 -1.30 -31.15
CA SER A 121 -9.75 -1.99 -32.31
C SER A 121 -10.19 -3.46 -32.31
N ARG A 122 -10.33 -4.01 -33.50
CA ARG A 122 -10.55 -5.45 -33.71
C ARG A 122 -9.34 -6.01 -34.43
N ASP A 123 -8.64 -6.93 -33.78
CA ASP A 123 -7.68 -7.78 -34.47
C ASP A 123 -8.45 -8.94 -35.10
N PHE A 124 -8.70 -8.86 -36.40
CA PHE A 124 -9.39 -9.90 -37.15
C PHE A 124 -8.63 -11.22 -37.21
N LYS A 125 -7.29 -11.22 -37.06
CA LYS A 125 -6.48 -12.44 -37.07
C LYS A 125 -6.54 -13.17 -35.74
N LYS A 126 -6.54 -12.43 -34.63
CA LYS A 126 -6.62 -13.00 -33.28
C LYS A 126 -8.05 -13.16 -32.76
N GLN A 127 -9.04 -12.64 -33.51
CA GLN A 127 -10.42 -12.47 -33.04
C GLN A 127 -10.52 -11.74 -31.69
N THR A 128 -9.54 -10.89 -31.39
CA THR A 128 -9.50 -10.14 -30.13
C THR A 128 -10.01 -8.73 -30.35
N ARG A 129 -10.89 -8.30 -29.45
CA ARG A 129 -11.29 -6.90 -29.31
C ARG A 129 -10.37 -6.25 -28.28
N ASP A 130 -9.69 -5.18 -28.66
CA ASP A 130 -8.82 -4.43 -27.76
C ASP A 130 -9.42 -3.04 -27.54
N VAL A 131 -9.45 -2.61 -26.28
CA VAL A 131 -9.98 -1.30 -25.89
C VAL A 131 -8.88 -0.53 -25.22
N ARG A 132 -8.50 0.59 -25.82
CA ARG A 132 -7.42 1.44 -25.34
C ARG A 132 -7.95 2.83 -25.03
N PHE A 133 -7.44 3.39 -23.94
CA PHE A 133 -7.66 4.78 -23.56
C PHE A 133 -6.43 5.59 -23.89
N TYR A 134 -6.64 6.79 -24.44
CA TYR A 134 -5.56 7.66 -24.87
C TYR A 134 -5.69 9.06 -24.30
N PHE A 135 -4.54 9.66 -24.02
CA PHE A 135 -4.41 11.11 -23.94
C PHE A 135 -3.93 11.65 -25.27
N TYR A 136 -4.67 12.57 -25.88
CA TYR A 136 -4.22 13.25 -27.08
C TYR A 136 -3.17 14.30 -26.75
N ILE A 137 -2.07 14.30 -27.49
CA ILE A 137 -0.95 15.21 -27.25
C ILE A 137 -1.35 16.67 -27.49
N ASP A 138 -2.22 16.94 -28.45
CA ASP A 138 -2.73 18.30 -28.71
C ASP A 138 -3.52 18.87 -27.53
N ASP A 139 -4.23 18.00 -26.80
CA ASP A 139 -4.87 18.39 -25.55
C ASP A 139 -3.83 18.63 -24.45
N LEU A 140 -2.88 17.71 -24.27
CA LEU A 140 -1.84 17.84 -23.24
C LEU A 140 -0.97 19.09 -23.45
N LYS A 141 -0.67 19.47 -24.70
CA LYS A 141 0.09 20.67 -25.08
C LYS A 141 -0.60 21.99 -24.70
N LYS A 142 -1.89 21.98 -24.33
CA LYS A 142 -2.58 23.17 -23.79
C LYS A 142 -2.00 23.63 -22.46
N TYR A 143 -1.44 22.72 -21.67
CA TYR A 143 -0.67 23.06 -20.48
C TYR A 143 0.77 23.41 -20.89
N LYS A 144 1.22 24.63 -20.59
CA LYS A 144 2.53 25.13 -21.05
C LYS A 144 3.68 24.80 -20.11
N ASP A 145 3.35 24.47 -18.85
CA ASP A 145 4.32 24.32 -17.75
C ASP A 145 4.79 22.87 -17.57
N TRP A 146 4.83 22.10 -18.66
CA TRP A 146 5.51 20.80 -18.67
C TRP A 146 7.02 21.00 -18.48
N LYS A 147 7.64 20.18 -17.62
CA LYS A 147 9.10 20.08 -17.48
C LYS A 147 9.73 19.58 -18.78
N SER A 148 11.02 19.87 -19.00
CA SER A 148 11.75 19.49 -20.22
C SER A 148 11.67 17.99 -20.54
N ALA A 149 11.91 17.12 -19.55
CA ALA A 149 11.82 15.67 -19.74
C ALA A 149 10.39 15.21 -20.06
N ALA A 150 9.36 15.85 -19.48
CA ALA A 150 7.97 15.56 -19.82
C ALA A 150 7.64 15.99 -21.26
N LYS A 151 8.18 17.13 -21.74
CA LYS A 151 8.04 17.56 -23.14
C LYS A 151 8.66 16.55 -24.10
N GLN A 152 9.87 16.08 -23.79
CA GLN A 152 10.54 15.03 -24.57
C GLN A 152 9.74 13.71 -24.60
N PHE A 153 9.14 13.34 -23.46
CA PHE A 153 8.23 12.19 -23.38
C PHE A 153 7.05 12.38 -24.33
N LEU A 154 6.39 13.54 -24.31
CA LEU A 154 5.26 13.84 -25.20
C LEU A 154 5.67 13.82 -26.68
N GLU A 155 6.82 14.41 -27.02
CA GLU A 155 7.33 14.43 -28.40
C GLU A 155 7.62 13.02 -28.94
N HIS A 156 8.12 12.10 -28.10
CA HIS A 156 8.38 10.71 -28.51
C HIS A 156 7.13 9.88 -28.79
N HIS A 157 5.97 10.21 -28.20
CA HIS A 157 4.75 9.42 -28.34
C HIS A 157 3.88 9.84 -29.55
N GLY A 158 4.30 10.85 -30.32
CA GLY A 158 3.63 11.26 -31.56
C GLY A 158 2.31 12.01 -31.33
N GLU A 159 1.18 11.36 -31.60
CA GLU A 159 -0.17 11.98 -31.52
C GLU A 159 -0.90 11.68 -30.21
N LYS A 160 -0.62 10.53 -29.59
CA LYS A 160 -1.38 10.03 -28.45
C LYS A 160 -0.53 9.20 -27.49
N VAL A 161 -0.84 9.29 -26.21
CA VAL A 161 -0.22 8.52 -25.13
C VAL A 161 -1.21 7.45 -24.66
N ASP A 162 -0.82 6.17 -24.68
CA ASP A 162 -1.64 5.07 -24.16
C ASP A 162 -1.66 5.13 -22.62
N VAL A 163 -2.86 5.26 -22.05
CA VAL A 163 -3.05 5.40 -20.61
C VAL A 163 -2.67 4.12 -19.88
N TYR A 164 -3.07 2.96 -20.39
CA TYR A 164 -2.81 1.69 -19.71
C TYR A 164 -1.31 1.41 -19.65
N GLU A 165 -0.63 1.47 -20.80
CA GLU A 165 0.81 1.19 -20.89
C GLU A 165 1.63 2.17 -20.05
N THR A 166 1.26 3.46 -20.07
CA THR A 166 1.98 4.49 -19.30
C THR A 166 1.84 4.30 -17.80
N PHE A 167 0.62 4.09 -17.30
CA PHE A 167 0.41 3.87 -15.86
C PHE A 167 1.02 2.54 -15.40
N PHE A 168 0.88 1.47 -16.19
CA PHE A 168 1.50 0.18 -15.89
C PHE A 168 3.02 0.30 -15.79
N LYS A 169 3.68 0.87 -16.81
CA LYS A 169 5.14 1.02 -16.82
C LYS A 169 5.64 1.89 -15.66
N TYR A 170 4.95 2.97 -15.35
CA TYR A 170 5.31 3.82 -14.22
C TYR A 170 5.17 3.08 -12.89
N LEU A 171 4.10 2.31 -12.70
CA LEU A 171 3.88 1.48 -11.51
C LEU A 171 5.01 0.46 -11.32
N GLU A 172 5.47 -0.20 -12.40
CA GLU A 172 6.61 -1.12 -12.34
C GLU A 172 7.89 -0.40 -11.88
N CYS A 173 8.17 0.79 -12.40
CA CYS A 173 9.31 1.60 -11.97
C CYS A 173 9.21 1.99 -10.49
N VAL A 174 8.03 2.43 -10.03
CA VAL A 174 7.78 2.77 -8.61
C VAL A 174 8.03 1.56 -7.72
N LYS A 175 7.45 0.40 -8.04
CA LYS A 175 7.63 -0.84 -7.26
C LYS A 175 9.10 -1.21 -7.13
N LYS A 176 9.84 -1.21 -8.25
CA LYS A 176 11.28 -1.52 -8.28
C LYS A 176 12.07 -0.52 -7.42
N TYR A 177 11.82 0.78 -7.60
CA TYR A 177 12.55 1.82 -6.90
C TYR A 177 12.31 1.78 -5.39
N TYR A 178 11.05 1.66 -4.95
CA TYR A 178 10.74 1.68 -3.52
C TYR A 178 11.07 0.35 -2.82
N ALA A 179 11.07 -0.78 -3.52
CA ALA A 179 11.63 -2.02 -2.98
C ALA A 179 13.14 -1.88 -2.70
N TRP A 180 13.89 -1.33 -3.65
CA TRP A 180 15.30 -1.01 -3.46
C TRP A 180 15.51 0.01 -2.32
N HIS A 181 14.78 1.13 -2.36
CA HIS A 181 14.94 2.23 -1.41
C HIS A 181 14.64 1.76 0.02
N ARG A 182 13.61 0.93 0.21
CA ARG A 182 13.30 0.31 1.51
C ARG A 182 14.50 -0.46 2.04
N ASN A 183 15.08 -1.35 1.23
CA ASN A 183 16.25 -2.14 1.65
C ASN A 183 17.46 -1.26 1.96
N ALA A 184 17.67 -0.21 1.17
CA ALA A 184 18.77 0.72 1.39
C ALA A 184 18.60 1.51 2.70
N VAL A 185 17.39 2.02 2.99
CA VAL A 185 17.08 2.68 4.28
C VAL A 185 17.30 1.72 5.46
N LEU A 186 16.80 0.48 5.36
CA LEU A 186 16.95 -0.52 6.42
C LEU A 186 18.42 -0.86 6.68
N THR A 187 19.24 -0.87 5.64
CA THR A 187 20.67 -1.19 5.74
C THR A 187 21.46 -0.02 6.32
N GLU A 188 21.31 1.18 5.76
CA GLU A 188 22.08 2.36 6.17
C GLU A 188 21.71 2.87 7.57
N TYR A 189 20.44 2.73 7.96
CA TYR A 189 19.94 3.23 9.24
C TYR A 189 19.63 2.12 10.25
N ASN A 190 20.16 0.92 10.03
CA ASN A 190 19.87 -0.27 10.84
C ASN A 190 19.98 -0.01 12.35
N GLU A 191 21.10 0.55 12.82
CA GLU A 191 21.32 0.81 14.24
C GLU A 191 20.29 1.76 14.85
N GLN A 192 19.90 2.81 14.12
CA GLN A 192 18.89 3.77 14.58
C GLN A 192 17.51 3.12 14.65
N ILE A 193 17.18 2.27 13.67
CA ILE A 193 15.93 1.53 13.61
C ILE A 193 15.86 0.52 14.76
N GLN A 194 16.90 -0.31 14.92
CA GLN A 194 16.99 -1.29 16.01
C GLN A 194 16.82 -0.63 17.36
N ARG A 195 17.51 0.50 17.60
CA ARG A 195 17.39 1.23 18.85
C ARG A 195 15.97 1.73 19.08
N HIS A 196 15.33 2.32 18.07
CA HIS A 196 13.95 2.77 18.19
C HIS A 196 12.98 1.62 18.48
N LEU A 197 13.08 0.52 17.72
CA LEU A 197 12.24 -0.66 17.90
C LEU A 197 12.47 -1.33 19.27
N SER A 198 13.70 -1.32 19.79
CA SER A 198 13.98 -1.82 21.14
C SER A 198 13.26 -1.00 22.21
N TYR A 199 13.21 0.33 22.07
CA TYR A 199 12.44 1.19 22.98
C TYR A 199 10.94 0.98 22.84
N GLU A 200 10.42 0.83 21.62
CA GLU A 200 9.00 0.51 21.41
C GLU A 200 8.64 -0.84 22.02
N ASN A 201 9.50 -1.86 21.87
CA ASN A 201 9.29 -3.17 22.47
C ASN A 201 9.22 -3.08 24.00
N VAL A 202 10.13 -2.36 24.64
CA VAL A 202 10.10 -2.16 26.11
C VAL A 202 8.82 -1.44 26.54
N LEU A 203 8.44 -0.35 25.85
CA LEU A 203 7.23 0.40 26.18
C LEU A 203 5.95 -0.45 25.97
N ASN A 204 5.89 -1.21 24.89
CA ASN A 204 4.76 -2.11 24.61
C ASN A 204 4.73 -3.28 25.59
N GLY A 205 5.89 -3.78 26.01
CA GLY A 205 6.05 -4.75 27.08
C GLY A 205 5.46 -4.26 28.40
N ILE A 206 5.86 -3.07 28.87
CA ILE A 206 5.30 -2.45 30.09
C ILE A 206 3.79 -2.26 29.98
N LYS A 207 3.29 -1.78 28.83
CA LYS A 207 1.83 -1.65 28.59
C LYS A 207 1.13 -3.00 28.64
N SER A 208 1.73 -4.05 28.07
CA SER A 208 1.16 -5.40 28.07
C SER A 208 1.12 -5.97 29.49
N ASP A 209 2.23 -5.90 30.24
CA ASP A 209 2.32 -6.31 31.64
C ASP A 209 1.29 -5.57 32.49
N THR A 210 1.20 -4.24 32.39
CA THR A 210 0.22 -3.44 33.15
C THR A 210 -1.22 -3.86 32.80
N ARG A 211 -1.53 -4.03 31.52
CA ARG A 211 -2.86 -4.42 31.05
C ARG A 211 -3.23 -5.81 31.57
N TRP A 212 -2.33 -6.79 31.43
CA TRP A 212 -2.58 -8.15 31.87
C TRP A 212 -2.65 -8.25 33.39
N GLY A 213 -1.78 -7.53 34.10
CA GLY A 213 -1.85 -7.37 35.55
C GLY A 213 -3.23 -6.90 36.02
N PHE A 214 -3.79 -5.88 35.36
CA PHE A 214 -5.17 -5.43 35.65
C PHE A 214 -6.23 -6.50 35.33
N ILE A 215 -6.11 -7.17 34.19
CA ILE A 215 -7.06 -8.21 33.75
C ILE A 215 -7.07 -9.38 34.73
N VAL A 216 -5.90 -9.84 35.20
CA VAL A 216 -5.79 -11.05 36.04
C VAL A 216 -5.85 -10.78 37.54
N ALA A 217 -5.71 -9.53 37.98
CA ALA A 217 -5.63 -9.15 39.39
C ALA A 217 -6.75 -9.75 40.25
N ASN A 218 -7.98 -9.71 39.73
CA ASN A 218 -9.18 -10.14 40.46
C ASN A 218 -9.64 -11.56 40.11
N LEU A 219 -8.98 -12.23 39.17
CA LEU A 219 -9.29 -13.61 38.86
C LEU A 219 -8.84 -14.51 40.01
N LYS A 220 -9.66 -15.52 40.30
CA LYS A 220 -9.45 -16.46 41.40
C LYS A 220 -9.34 -17.90 40.91
N THR A 221 -9.92 -18.21 39.76
CA THR A 221 -10.01 -19.59 39.28
C THR A 221 -9.44 -19.76 37.87
N ARG A 222 -9.03 -20.99 37.58
CA ARG A 222 -8.64 -21.41 36.23
C ARG A 222 -9.74 -21.16 35.19
N GLN A 223 -11.00 -21.39 35.55
CA GLN A 223 -12.11 -21.20 34.61
C GLN A 223 -12.32 -19.72 34.24
N GLU A 224 -12.18 -18.82 35.22
CA GLU A 224 -12.22 -17.37 34.99
C GLU A 224 -11.07 -16.91 34.09
N LEU A 225 -9.87 -17.46 34.29
CA LEU A 225 -8.72 -17.20 33.42
C LEU A 225 -8.99 -17.67 31.99
N LEU A 226 -9.37 -18.94 31.78
CA LEU A 226 -9.64 -19.48 30.44
C LEU A 226 -10.77 -18.73 29.73
N SER A 227 -11.85 -18.38 30.45
CA SER A 227 -12.94 -17.54 29.93
C SER A 227 -12.44 -16.16 29.51
N THR A 228 -11.57 -15.55 30.30
CA THR A 228 -10.96 -14.25 29.97
C THR A 228 -10.06 -14.35 28.75
N LEU A 229 -9.22 -15.39 28.65
CA LEU A 229 -8.36 -15.61 27.49
C LEU A 229 -9.17 -15.69 26.18
N THR A 230 -10.37 -16.26 26.18
CA THR A 230 -11.23 -16.31 24.98
C THR A 230 -11.64 -14.94 24.44
N LYS A 231 -11.59 -13.88 25.27
CA LYS A 231 -11.94 -12.51 24.88
C LYS A 231 -10.77 -11.75 24.27
N TYR A 232 -9.54 -12.14 24.59
CA TYR A 232 -8.32 -11.40 24.26
C TYR A 232 -7.39 -12.14 23.30
N LEU A 233 -7.52 -13.46 23.17
CA LEU A 233 -6.73 -14.26 22.24
C LEU A 233 -7.51 -14.54 20.95
N SER A 234 -6.78 -14.64 19.84
CA SER A 234 -7.34 -15.17 18.59
C SER A 234 -7.72 -16.66 18.74
N LYS A 235 -8.59 -17.15 17.85
CA LYS A 235 -9.01 -18.56 17.84
C LYS A 235 -7.82 -19.53 17.74
N GLU A 236 -6.81 -19.19 16.95
CA GLU A 236 -5.61 -20.02 16.79
C GLU A 236 -4.75 -20.03 18.05
N GLN A 237 -4.51 -18.88 18.68
CA GLN A 237 -3.76 -18.79 19.93
C GLN A 237 -4.46 -19.55 21.08
N LEU A 238 -5.79 -19.42 21.18
CA LEU A 238 -6.56 -20.13 22.18
C LEU A 238 -6.48 -21.66 21.97
N ARG A 239 -6.55 -22.11 20.71
CA ARG A 239 -6.40 -23.53 20.37
C ARG A 239 -5.05 -24.08 20.83
N LEU A 240 -3.96 -23.32 20.66
CA LEU A 240 -2.63 -23.72 21.12
C LEU A 240 -2.59 -23.88 22.65
N VAL A 241 -3.14 -22.91 23.39
CA VAL A 241 -3.21 -22.96 24.87
C VAL A 241 -4.03 -24.15 25.37
N LEU A 242 -5.17 -24.43 24.73
CA LEU A 242 -6.09 -25.51 25.13
C LEU A 242 -5.61 -26.90 24.69
N ALA A 243 -4.69 -26.98 23.74
CA ALA A 243 -4.07 -28.25 23.33
C ALA A 243 -3.07 -28.78 24.36
N CYS A 244 -2.54 -27.91 25.23
CA CYS A 244 -1.67 -28.29 26.34
C CYS A 244 -2.46 -28.95 27.47
N GLU A 245 -1.82 -29.86 28.20
CA GLU A 245 -2.39 -30.47 29.39
C GLU A 245 -2.73 -29.41 30.45
N GLY A 246 -3.89 -29.57 31.10
CA GLY A 246 -4.41 -28.57 32.02
C GLY A 246 -3.52 -28.35 33.24
N GLY A 247 -3.14 -27.10 33.51
CA GLY A 247 -2.30 -26.74 34.67
C GLY A 247 -0.83 -27.19 34.53
N SER A 248 -0.44 -27.71 33.37
CA SER A 248 0.93 -28.12 33.10
C SER A 248 1.86 -26.91 32.91
N PRO A 249 3.17 -27.04 33.19
CA PRO A 249 4.16 -26.01 32.84
C PRO A 249 4.11 -25.63 31.36
N GLN A 250 3.86 -26.60 30.48
CA GLN A 250 3.73 -26.35 29.04
C GLN A 250 2.52 -25.46 28.71
N GLN A 251 1.41 -25.59 29.45
CA GLN A 251 0.26 -24.69 29.30
C GLN A 251 0.59 -23.28 29.76
N LEU A 252 1.33 -23.12 30.86
CA LEU A 252 1.81 -21.81 31.32
C LEU A 252 2.74 -21.16 30.30
N ASP A 253 3.74 -21.89 29.81
CA ASP A 253 4.67 -21.38 28.78
C ASP A 253 3.91 -20.95 27.52
N MET A 254 2.90 -21.74 27.11
CA MET A 254 2.06 -21.39 25.98
C MET A 254 1.25 -20.12 26.23
N VAL A 255 0.62 -19.99 27.41
CA VAL A 255 -0.11 -18.77 27.80
C VAL A 255 0.82 -17.56 27.80
N LEU A 256 2.02 -17.67 28.40
CA LEU A 256 2.99 -16.58 28.41
C LEU A 256 3.45 -16.24 26.98
N SER A 257 3.73 -17.22 26.13
CA SER A 257 4.17 -16.96 24.75
C SER A 257 3.14 -16.18 23.91
N VAL A 258 1.84 -16.34 24.19
CA VAL A 258 0.76 -15.65 23.44
C VAL A 258 0.27 -14.37 24.12
N THR A 259 0.58 -14.16 25.41
CA THR A 259 0.16 -12.98 26.18
C THR A 259 1.30 -12.00 26.44
N ASP A 260 2.51 -12.50 26.67
CA ASP A 260 3.76 -11.78 26.85
C ASP A 260 4.61 -11.77 25.56
N THR A 261 4.05 -11.17 24.51
CA THR A 261 4.69 -11.13 23.19
C THR A 261 6.00 -10.34 23.15
N PHE A 262 6.37 -9.65 24.24
CA PHE A 262 7.56 -8.80 24.35
C PHE A 262 8.56 -9.31 25.39
N ASP A 263 8.29 -10.46 26.04
CA ASP A 263 9.08 -11.02 27.15
C ASP A 263 9.35 -9.98 28.26
N ALA A 264 8.27 -9.29 28.66
CA ALA A 264 8.32 -8.13 29.55
C ALA A 264 7.41 -8.28 30.78
N PHE A 265 6.73 -9.42 30.95
CA PHE A 265 5.94 -9.65 32.17
C PHE A 265 6.85 -9.73 33.38
N SER A 266 6.43 -9.04 34.44
CA SER A 266 7.03 -9.14 35.76
C SER A 266 6.91 -10.55 36.34
N ASP A 267 7.87 -10.94 37.18
CA ASP A 267 7.84 -12.25 37.86
C ASP A 267 6.54 -12.43 38.66
N GLN A 268 6.05 -11.37 39.30
CA GLN A 268 4.77 -11.37 40.01
C GLN A 268 3.58 -11.71 39.10
N LEU A 269 3.55 -11.18 37.87
CA LEU A 269 2.50 -11.48 36.92
C LEU A 269 2.62 -12.92 36.42
N LYS A 270 3.84 -13.38 36.11
CA LYS A 270 4.12 -14.77 35.70
C LYS A 270 3.67 -15.76 36.79
N GLU A 271 3.97 -15.49 38.05
CA GLU A 271 3.51 -16.26 39.21
C GLU A 271 1.97 -16.26 39.30
N LYS A 272 1.31 -15.12 39.13
CA LYS A 272 -0.16 -15.04 39.17
C LYS A 272 -0.82 -15.89 38.08
N PHE A 273 -0.26 -15.92 36.86
CA PHE A 273 -0.74 -16.82 35.80
C PHE A 273 -0.54 -18.28 36.17
N SER A 274 0.62 -18.63 36.74
CA SER A 274 0.92 -19.98 37.23
C SER A 274 -0.09 -20.42 38.29
N ASP A 275 -0.32 -19.59 39.31
CA ASP A 275 -1.27 -19.85 40.39
C ASP A 275 -2.69 -20.06 39.87
N LEU A 276 -3.14 -19.26 38.91
CA LEU A 276 -4.48 -19.38 38.32
C LEU A 276 -4.63 -20.65 37.46
N LEU A 277 -3.54 -21.17 36.90
CA LEU A 277 -3.57 -22.39 36.09
C LEU A 277 -3.45 -23.65 36.94
N ILE A 278 -2.70 -23.61 38.05
CA ILE A 278 -2.43 -24.74 38.94
C ILE A 278 -3.50 -24.89 40.03
N ASN A 279 -3.92 -23.78 40.65
CA ASN A 279 -4.93 -23.81 41.71
C ASN A 279 -6.33 -23.88 41.09
N ALA A 280 -6.76 -25.11 40.81
CA ALA A 280 -8.15 -25.48 40.50
C ALA A 280 -8.84 -26.03 41.76
#